data_AF-A0A964JFB0-F1
#
_entry.id   AF-A0A964JFB0-F1
#
_cell.length_a   1.000
_cell.length_b   1.000
_cell.length_c   1.000
_cell.angle_alpha   90.00
_cell.angle_beta   90.00
_cell.angle_gamma   90.00
#
_symmetry.space_group_name_H-M   'P 1'
#
loop_
_entity.id
_entity.type
_entity.pdbx_description
1 polymer ?
#
loop_
_entity_poly.entity_id
_entity_poly.type
_entity_poly.pdbx_seq_one_letter_code
_entity_poly.pdbx_strand_id
1 'polypeptide(L)'
;MKVVVIGLGAVIVIGLGILLVAIGREVAGARAKASFDPTQFALPAGARVLEMDLDGDRLAVRLDLGDGRQAIQMFDARSGAVLGVIALQ
;
A
#
# COMPACT_ATOMS: atom_id res chain seq x y z
N MET A 1 -44.06 8.61 -28.15
CA MET A 1 -42.77 9.18 -28.60
C MET A 1 -42.01 9.90 -27.48
N LYS A 2 -42.61 10.83 -26.74
CA LYS A 2 -41.95 11.57 -25.64
C LYS A 2 -41.41 10.69 -24.49
N VAL A 3 -42.14 9.63 -24.12
CA VAL A 3 -41.73 8.69 -23.06
C VAL A 3 -40.41 8.00 -23.36
N VAL A 4 -40.16 7.63 -24.63
CA VAL A 4 -38.90 6.99 -25.05
C VAL A 4 -37.73 7.95 -24.91
N VAL A 5 -37.92 9.22 -25.27
CA VAL A 5 -36.88 10.25 -25.15
C VAL A 5 -36.55 10.54 -23.69
N ILE A 6 -37.57 10.63 -22.83
CA ILE A 6 -37.38 10.83 -21.38
C ILE A 6 -36.66 9.62 -20.76
N GLY A 7 -37.03 8.40 -21.16
CA GLY A 7 -36.36 7.18 -20.71
C GLY A 7 -34.89 7.13 -21.14
N LEU A 8 -34.58 7.48 -22.39
CA LEU A 8 -33.22 7.50 -22.89
C LEU A 8 -32.36 8.55 -22.17
N GLY A 9 -32.91 9.75 -21.94
CA GLY A 9 -32.25 10.80 -21.17
C GLY A 9 -31.94 10.37 -19.73
N ALA A 10 -32.89 9.71 -19.07
CA ALA A 10 -32.71 9.20 -17.72
C ALA A 10 -31.57 8.16 -17.63
N VAL A 11 -31.50 7.23 -18.59
CA VAL A 11 -30.43 6.22 -18.66
C VAL A 11 -29.06 6.86 -18.80
N ILE A 12 -28.92 7.89 -19.65
CA ILE A 12 -27.65 8.60 -19.84
C ILE A 12 -27.21 9.31 -18.56
N VAL A 13 -28.13 10.01 -17.89
CA VAL A 13 -27.82 10.75 -16.66
C VAL A 13 -27.41 9.79 -15.53
N ILE A 14 -28.08 8.65 -15.41
CA ILE A 14 -27.72 7.63 -14.42
C ILE A 14 -26.34 7.05 -14.72
N GLY A 15 -26.09 6.67 -15.97
CA GLY A 15 -24.79 6.12 -16.39
C GLY A 15 -23.64 7.11 -16.16
N LEU A 16 -23.85 8.38 -16.52
CA LEU A 16 -22.87 9.44 -16.30
C LEU A 16 -22.62 9.69 -14.81
N GLY A 17 -23.67 9.68 -13.99
CA GLY A 17 -23.56 9.82 -12.54
C GLY A 17 -22.72 8.71 -11.92
N ILE A 18 -22.98 7.45 -12.31
CA ILE A 18 -22.18 6.30 -11.84
C ILE A 18 -20.71 6.47 -12.24
N LEU A 19 -20.44 6.88 -13.49
CA LEU A 19 -19.08 7.08 -13.99
C LEU A 19 -18.34 8.17 -13.23
N LEU A 20 -19.00 9.32 -12.97
CA LEU A 20 -18.41 10.42 -12.21
C LEU A 20 -18.08 10.00 -10.77
N VAL A 21 -18.96 9.23 -10.12
CA VAL A 21 -18.72 8.69 -8.77
C VAL A 21 -17.54 7.71 -8.77
N ALA A 22 -17.47 6.82 -9.77
CA ALA A 22 -16.36 5.86 -9.88
C ALA A 22 -15.01 6.57 -10.04
N ILE A 23 -14.92 7.54 -10.96
CA ILE A 23 -13.71 8.35 -11.17
C ILE A 23 -13.36 9.15 -9.91
N GLY A 24 -14.35 9.78 -9.27
CA GLY A 24 -14.13 10.54 -8.05
C GLY A 24 -13.57 9.70 -6.92
N ARG A 25 -14.06 8.46 -6.76
CA ARG A 25 -13.55 7.51 -5.75
C ARG A 25 -12.14 7.02 -6.08
N GLU A 26 -11.86 6.72 -7.34
CA GLU A 26 -10.54 6.30 -7.79
C GLU A 26 -9.49 7.41 -7.58
N VAL A 27 -9.83 8.64 -7.99
CA VAL A 27 -8.95 9.80 -7.83
C VAL A 27 -8.79 10.17 -6.36
N ALA A 28 -9.84 10.07 -5.54
CA ALA A 28 -9.76 10.32 -4.10
C ALA A 28 -8.92 9.26 -3.39
N GLY A 29 -9.04 7.98 -3.77
CA GLY A 29 -8.19 6.89 -3.28
C GLY A 29 -6.73 7.07 -3.67
N ALA A 30 -6.46 7.49 -4.91
CA ALA A 30 -5.12 7.79 -5.40
C ALA A 30 -4.48 9.05 -4.76
N ARG A 31 -5.29 9.90 -4.12
CA ARG A 31 -4.81 11.15 -3.49
C ARG A 31 -4.50 11.01 -2.00
N ALA A 32 -4.54 9.80 -1.43
CA ALA A 32 -3.84 9.51 -0.19
C ALA A 32 -2.34 9.73 -0.46
N LYS A 33 -1.88 10.97 -0.24
CA LYS A 33 -0.48 11.36 -0.36
C LYS A 33 0.34 10.32 0.39
N ALA A 34 1.18 9.59 -0.33
CA ALA A 34 2.32 8.94 0.27
C ALA A 34 3.11 10.05 0.98
N SER A 35 2.94 10.16 2.30
CA SER A 35 3.81 11.01 3.09
C SER A 35 5.16 10.32 3.06
N PHE A 36 6.16 10.97 2.48
CA PHE A 36 7.57 10.57 2.63
C PHE A 36 8.10 10.98 4.01
N ASP A 37 7.24 10.96 5.04
CA ASP A 37 7.70 11.17 6.40
C ASP A 37 8.65 10.04 6.77
N PRO A 38 9.81 10.35 7.38
CA PRO A 38 10.76 9.35 7.82
C PRO A 38 10.07 8.39 8.80
N THR A 39 9.83 7.17 8.35
CA THR A 39 9.29 6.11 9.20
C THR A 39 10.46 5.40 9.88
N GLN A 40 10.50 5.47 11.21
CA GLN A 40 11.54 4.81 12.00
C GLN A 40 11.14 3.37 12.27
N PHE A 41 12.05 2.43 12.01
CA PHE A 41 11.91 1.02 12.34
C PHE A 41 13.07 0.59 13.23
N ALA A 42 12.75 -0.19 14.27
CA ALA A 42 13.75 -0.65 15.23
C ALA A 42 14.48 -1.88 14.68
N LEU A 43 15.79 -1.74 14.48
CA LEU A 43 16.67 -2.85 14.15
C LEU A 43 17.23 -3.48 15.43
N PRO A 44 17.43 -4.82 15.48
CA PRO A 44 18.09 -5.45 16.61
C PRO A 44 19.50 -4.87 16.84
N ALA A 45 19.92 -4.77 18.10
CA ALA A 45 21.24 -4.24 18.43
C ALA A 45 22.33 -5.11 17.79
N GLY A 46 23.27 -4.45 17.09
CA GLY A 46 24.34 -5.15 16.37
C GLY A 46 23.93 -5.74 15.02
N ALA A 47 22.65 -5.62 14.62
CA ALA A 47 22.21 -6.12 13.33
C ALA A 47 22.66 -5.22 12.18
N ARG A 48 23.08 -5.83 11.08
CA ARG A 48 23.43 -5.17 9.83
C ARG A 48 22.42 -5.50 8.74
N VAL A 49 21.93 -4.48 8.06
CA VAL A 49 21.09 -4.66 6.87
C VAL A 49 21.94 -5.19 5.72
N LEU A 50 21.56 -6.35 5.20
CA LEU A 50 22.19 -7.00 4.04
C LEU A 50 21.44 -6.68 2.75
N GLU A 51 20.11 -6.69 2.79
CA GLU A 51 19.25 -6.49 1.63
C GLU A 51 17.90 -5.96 2.07
N MET A 52 17.24 -5.20 1.18
CA MET A 52 15.89 -4.70 1.37
C MET A 52 15.10 -4.90 0.08
N ASP A 53 13.88 -5.39 0.19
CA ASP A 53 12.94 -5.56 -0.91
C ASP A 53 11.56 -5.02 -0.53
N LEU A 54 10.89 -4.35 -1.46
CA LEU A 54 9.61 -3.69 -1.23
C LEU A 54 8.56 -4.23 -2.19
N ASP A 55 7.51 -4.82 -1.63
CA ASP A 55 6.33 -5.28 -2.38
C ASP A 55 5.06 -4.62 -1.82
N GLY A 56 4.52 -3.66 -2.57
CA GLY A 56 3.39 -2.83 -2.14
C GLY A 56 3.70 -2.06 -0.85
N ASP A 57 2.97 -2.38 0.22
CA ASP A 57 3.14 -1.77 1.56
C ASP A 57 4.01 -2.63 2.50
N ARG A 58 4.72 -3.65 1.98
CA ARG A 58 5.51 -4.57 2.78
C ARG A 58 6.99 -4.43 2.43
N LEU A 59 7.79 -4.08 3.42
CA LEU A 59 9.24 -4.01 3.32
C LEU A 59 9.85 -5.25 3.96
N ALA A 60 10.51 -6.10 3.19
CA ALA A 60 11.32 -7.20 3.70
C ALA A 60 12.78 -6.72 3.84
N VAL A 61 13.35 -6.91 5.02
CA VAL A 61 14.73 -6.54 5.34
C VAL A 61 15.47 -7.78 5.78
N ARG A 62 16.50 -8.16 5.02
CA ARG A 62 17.42 -9.23 5.41
C ARG A 62 18.50 -8.64 6.30
N LEU A 63 18.64 -9.23 7.48
CA LEU A 63 19.51 -8.81 8.56
C LEU A 63 20.56 -9.89 8.83
N ASP A 64 21.79 -9.45 9.04
CA ASP A 64 22.83 -10.19 9.75
C ASP A 64 22.77 -9.78 11.22
N LEU A 65 22.58 -10.72 12.15
CA LEU A 65 22.49 -10.43 13.58
C LEU A 65 23.86 -10.25 14.25
N GLY A 66 24.97 -10.40 13.51
CA GLY A 66 26.33 -10.20 13.99
C GLY A 66 26.94 -11.42 14.70
N ASP A 67 26.17 -12.47 14.93
CA ASP A 67 26.60 -13.77 15.46
C ASP A 67 26.62 -14.88 14.39
N GLY A 68 26.58 -14.48 13.12
CA GLY A 68 26.52 -15.37 11.96
C GLY A 68 25.10 -15.85 11.62
N ARG A 69 24.10 -15.54 12.46
CA ARG A 69 22.70 -15.82 12.15
C ARG A 69 22.12 -14.72 11.26
N GLN A 70 21.21 -15.12 10.39
CA GLN A 70 20.45 -14.19 9.56
C GLN A 70 18.97 -14.22 9.92
N ALA A 71 18.28 -13.11 9.68
CA ALA A 71 16.83 -13.07 9.76
C ALA A 71 16.26 -12.16 8.67
N ILE A 72 15.05 -12.46 8.23
CA ILE A 72 14.24 -11.53 7.43
C ILE A 72 13.21 -10.93 8.36
N GLN A 73 13.24 -9.61 8.52
CA GLN A 73 12.17 -8.85 9.17
C GLN A 73 11.28 -8.22 8.12
N MET A 74 9.98 -8.43 8.25
CA MET A 74 8.98 -7.73 7.44
C MET A 74 8.42 -6.56 8.23
N PHE A 75 8.31 -5.42 7.56
CA PHE A 75 7.72 -4.20 8.09
C PHE A 75 6.55 -3.77 7.20
N ASP A 76 5.54 -3.15 7.81
CA ASP A 76 4.56 -2.34 7.09
C ASP A 76 5.24 -1.01 6.74
N ALA A 77 5.39 -0.72 5.46
CA ALA A 77 6.15 0.43 4.96
C ALA A 77 5.47 1.78 5.27
N ARG A 78 4.17 1.78 5.62
CA ARG A 78 3.43 3.00 5.97
C ARG A 78 3.57 3.37 7.45
N SER A 79 3.59 2.37 8.33
CA SER A 79 3.60 2.56 9.79
C SER A 79 4.94 2.25 10.45
N GLY A 80 5.81 1.50 9.77
CA GLY A 80 7.06 0.98 10.34
C GLY A 80 6.86 -0.20 11.29
N ALA A 81 5.63 -0.70 11.41
CA ALA A 81 5.31 -1.81 12.30
C ALA A 81 5.94 -3.11 11.80
N VAL A 82 6.52 -3.90 12.71
CA VAL A 82 7.02 -5.24 12.39
C VAL A 82 5.83 -6.17 12.14
N LEU A 83 5.73 -6.68 10.92
CA LEU A 83 4.72 -7.66 10.51
C LEU A 83 5.13 -9.09 10.87
N GLY A 84 6.43 -9.37 10.88
CA GLY A 84 6.95 -10.69 11.18
C GLY A 84 8.46 -10.80 11.11
N VAL A 85 8.99 -11.88 11.70
CA VAL A 85 10.42 -12.21 11.72
C VAL A 85 10.57 -13.66 11.28
N ILE A 86 11.43 -13.91 10.31
CA ILE A 86 11.80 -15.24 9.83
C ILE A 86 13.28 -15.43 10.15
N ALA A 87 13.63 -16.37 11.02
CA ALA A 87 15.02 -16.73 11.28
C ALA A 87 15.54 -17.64 10.17
N LEU A 88 16.72 -17.32 9.64
CA LEU A 88 17.45 -18.17 8.71
C LEU A 88 18.52 -18.92 9.51
N GLN A 89 18.38 -20.25 9.57
CA GLN A 89 19.29 -21.17 10.25
C GLN A 89 20.38 -21.65 9.29
#